data_AF-A0A6N7FTM3-F1
#
_entry.id   AF-A0A6N7FTM3-F1
#
_cell.length_a   1.000
_cell.length_b   1.000
_cell.length_c   1.000
_cell.angle_alpha   90.00
_cell.angle_beta   90.00
_cell.angle_gamma   90.00
#
_symmetry.space_group_name_H-M   'P 1'
#
loop_
_entity.id
_entity.type
_entity.pdbx_description
1 polymer ?
#
loop_
_entity_poly.entity_id
_entity_poly.type
_entity_poly.pdbx_seq_one_letter_code
_entity_poly.pdbx_strand_id
1 'polypeptide(L)'
;MDIADRVELHELPGRYGDAIDDRDWGRLALVFTEDATFDLTDLGGPKLSGLAEIQRYMDEDAQHPLTHMMTNIYADETPYGAKLYFRIVALLKERNVGTASYYDDVVKTPDGWRVKDRVITLRRRARRS
;
A
#
# COMPACT_ATOMS: atom_id res chain seq x y z
N MET A 1 -14.69 -10.46 -11.17
CA MET A 1 -14.47 -9.02 -10.92
C MET A 1 -15.02 -8.18 -12.08
N ASP A 2 -15.71 -7.07 -11.82
CA ASP A 2 -16.25 -6.19 -12.88
C ASP A 2 -15.35 -4.96 -13.17
N ILE A 3 -15.79 -4.05 -14.04
CA ILE A 3 -15.01 -2.84 -14.38
C ILE A 3 -14.91 -1.86 -13.21
N ALA A 4 -15.98 -1.70 -12.42
CA ALA A 4 -15.97 -0.79 -11.27
C ALA A 4 -14.96 -1.28 -10.22
N ASP A 5 -14.94 -2.59 -9.95
CA ASP A 5 -13.94 -3.22 -9.09
C ASP A 5 -12.51 -2.93 -9.57
N ARG A 6 -12.24 -3.07 -10.88
CA ARG A 6 -10.90 -2.82 -11.42
C ARG A 6 -10.49 -1.36 -11.29
N VAL A 7 -11.42 -0.42 -11.39
CA VAL A 7 -11.15 1.01 -11.18
C VAL A 7 -10.81 1.27 -9.71
N GLU A 8 -11.65 0.79 -8.77
CA GLU A 8 -11.39 0.95 -7.33
C GLU A 8 -10.04 0.36 -6.92
N LEU A 9 -9.72 -0.85 -7.39
CA LEU A 9 -8.44 -1.50 -7.13
C LEU A 9 -7.25 -0.72 -7.71
N HIS A 10 -7.41 -0.11 -8.88
CA HIS A 10 -6.36 0.70 -9.50
C HIS A 10 -6.17 2.05 -8.80
N GLU A 11 -7.22 2.60 -8.18
CA GLU A 11 -7.13 3.85 -7.42
C GLU A 11 -6.54 3.67 -6.02
N LEU A 12 -6.69 2.49 -5.40
CA LEU A 12 -6.21 2.23 -4.03
C LEU A 12 -4.75 2.64 -3.79
N PRO A 13 -3.75 2.29 -4.64
CA PRO A 13 -2.38 2.77 -4.47
C PRO A 13 -2.27 4.29 -4.50
N GLY A 14 -3.04 4.95 -5.37
CA GLY A 14 -3.03 6.40 -5.50
C GLY A 14 -3.59 7.11 -4.28
N ARG A 15 -4.73 6.62 -3.77
CA ARG A 15 -5.34 7.11 -2.53
C ARG A 15 -4.44 6.89 -1.31
N TYR A 16 -3.71 5.78 -1.28
CA TYR A 16 -2.69 5.54 -0.26
C TYR A 16 -1.57 6.57 -0.32
N GLY A 17 -0.98 6.78 -1.49
CA GLY A 17 0.11 7.76 -1.67
C GLY A 17 -0.30 9.16 -1.25
N ASP A 18 -1.45 9.63 -1.76
CA ASP A 18 -2.05 10.93 -1.44
C ASP A 18 -2.27 11.12 0.08
N ALA A 19 -2.90 10.14 0.73
CA ALA A 19 -3.17 10.20 2.16
C ALA A 19 -1.89 10.22 3.01
N ILE A 20 -0.85 9.47 2.62
CA ILE A 20 0.44 9.49 3.32
C ILE A 20 1.16 10.83 3.12
N ASP A 21 1.21 11.33 1.88
CA ASP A 21 1.91 12.56 1.53
C ASP A 21 1.34 13.78 2.27
N ASP A 22 0.00 13.86 2.37
CA ASP A 22 -0.71 14.93 3.09
C ASP A 22 -0.91 14.65 4.58
N ARG A 23 -0.52 13.47 5.07
CA ARG A 23 -0.77 13.01 6.44
C ARG A 23 -2.26 12.99 6.82
N ASP A 24 -3.12 12.69 5.85
CA ASP A 24 -4.57 12.53 6.06
C ASP A 24 -4.88 11.11 6.55
N TRP A 25 -4.82 10.93 7.86
CA TRP A 25 -5.07 9.64 8.49
C TRP A 25 -6.53 9.18 8.35
N GLY A 26 -7.47 10.11 8.21
CA GLY A 26 -8.88 9.80 7.94
C GLY A 26 -9.05 9.13 6.58
N ARG A 27 -8.38 9.65 5.54
CA ARG A 27 -8.35 9.01 4.22
C ARG A 27 -7.55 7.72 4.23
N LEU A 28 -6.46 7.65 4.99
CA LEU A 28 -5.67 6.42 5.13
C LEU A 28 -6.51 5.27 5.70
N ALA A 29 -7.42 5.56 6.63
CA ALA A 29 -8.35 4.57 7.18
C ALA A 29 -9.28 3.95 6.13
N LEU A 30 -9.51 4.62 5.00
CA LEU A 30 -10.31 4.10 3.88
C LEU A 30 -9.49 3.19 2.95
N VAL A 31 -8.18 3.03 3.18
CA VAL A 31 -7.31 2.17 2.36
C VAL A 31 -7.22 0.76 2.94
N PHE A 32 -7.17 0.63 4.26
CA PHE A 32 -6.90 -0.64 4.94
C PHE A 32 -8.15 -1.20 5.65
N THR A 33 -8.19 -2.50 5.87
CA THR A 33 -9.12 -3.08 6.84
C THR A 33 -8.69 -2.75 8.27
N GLU A 34 -9.61 -2.78 9.23
CA GLU A 34 -9.30 -2.49 10.64
C GLU A 34 -8.23 -3.44 11.20
N ASP A 35 -8.21 -4.67 10.70
CA ASP A 35 -7.34 -5.77 11.09
C ASP A 35 -6.24 -6.05 10.05
N ALA A 36 -5.84 -5.02 9.28
CA ALA A 36 -4.84 -5.17 8.23
C ALA A 36 -3.44 -5.42 8.77
N THR A 37 -2.59 -6.11 8.01
CA THR A 37 -1.15 -6.20 8.31
C THR A 37 -0.32 -5.37 7.34
N PHE A 38 0.77 -4.80 7.83
CA PHE A 38 1.68 -3.95 7.04
C PHE A 38 3.12 -4.31 7.36
N ASP A 39 3.82 -4.91 6.39
CA ASP A 39 5.15 -5.47 6.57
C ASP A 39 6.23 -4.59 5.89
N LEU A 40 7.01 -3.90 6.72
CA LEU A 40 8.17 -3.08 6.32
C LEU A 40 9.52 -3.76 6.61
N THR A 41 9.52 -5.05 6.96
CA THR A 41 10.73 -5.71 7.49
C THR A 41 11.89 -5.73 6.50
N ASP A 42 11.61 -5.85 5.19
CA ASP A 42 12.65 -5.80 4.15
C ASP A 42 13.22 -4.39 3.92
N LEU A 43 12.55 -3.35 4.43
CA LEU A 43 13.06 -1.98 4.48
C LEU A 43 13.77 -1.68 5.81
N GLY A 44 13.90 -2.67 6.70
CA GLY A 44 14.45 -2.51 8.05
C GLY A 44 13.46 -1.93 9.05
N GLY A 45 12.18 -1.82 8.69
CA GLY A 45 11.09 -1.36 9.56
C GLY A 45 10.36 -2.50 10.30
N PRO A 46 9.33 -2.17 11.08
CA PRO A 46 8.53 -3.17 11.79
C PRO A 46 7.52 -3.88 10.89
N LYS A 47 6.93 -4.95 11.42
CA LYS A 47 5.66 -5.48 10.92
C LYS A 47 4.54 -5.02 11.84
N LEU A 48 3.55 -4.33 11.28
CA LEU A 48 2.45 -3.70 12.00
C LEU A 48 1.17 -4.52 11.83
N SER A 49 0.32 -4.52 12.86
CA SER A 49 -0.93 -5.27 12.93
C SER A 49 -2.08 -4.37 13.38
N GLY A 50 -3.05 -4.20 12.48
CA GLY A 50 -4.24 -3.39 12.68
C GLY A 50 -4.06 -1.93 12.24
N LEU A 51 -5.15 -1.33 11.78
CA LEU A 51 -5.17 0.03 11.25
C LEU A 51 -4.66 1.07 12.27
N ALA A 52 -5.00 0.90 13.56
CA ALA A 52 -4.54 1.81 14.61
C ALA A 52 -3.02 1.82 14.76
N GLU A 53 -2.37 0.65 14.66
CA GLU A 53 -0.91 0.56 14.72
C GLU A 53 -0.27 1.16 13.47
N ILE A 54 -0.86 0.90 12.30
CA ILE A 54 -0.42 1.47 11.03
C ILE A 54 -0.47 2.99 11.09
N GLN A 55 -1.60 3.59 11.50
CA GLN A 55 -1.75 5.05 11.58
C GLN A 55 -0.77 5.66 12.58
N ARG A 56 -0.62 5.07 13.78
CA ARG A 56 0.34 5.56 14.78
C ARG A 56 1.76 5.57 14.23
N TYR A 57 2.20 4.46 13.62
CA TYR A 57 3.53 4.37 13.04
C TYR A 57 3.74 5.41 11.91
N MET A 58 2.73 5.60 11.06
CA MET A 58 2.80 6.62 10.00
C MET A 58 2.85 8.02 10.59
N ASP A 59 2.16 8.32 11.68
CA ASP A 59 2.16 9.67 12.27
C ASP A 59 3.46 9.99 13.01
N GLU A 60 3.96 9.04 13.80
CA GLU A 60 5.02 9.29 14.79
C GLU A 60 6.42 8.89 14.32
N ASP A 61 6.55 7.74 13.64
CA ASP A 61 7.84 7.07 13.42
C ASP A 61 8.31 7.11 11.97
N ALA A 62 7.37 7.08 11.02
CA ALA A 62 7.67 6.93 9.61
C ALA A 62 8.42 8.15 9.05
N GLN A 63 9.52 7.89 8.36
CA GLN A 63 10.21 8.90 7.55
C GLN A 63 9.54 9.00 6.18
N HIS A 64 8.48 9.82 6.10
CA HIS A 64 7.73 9.97 4.86
C HIS A 64 8.54 10.60 3.74
N PRO A 65 8.46 10.04 2.52
CA PRO A 65 8.78 10.76 1.30
C PRO A 65 8.03 12.09 1.19
N LEU A 66 8.56 12.98 0.35
CA LEU A 66 7.88 14.22 -0.04
C LEU A 66 6.71 13.94 -0.99
N THR A 67 6.84 12.90 -1.81
CA THR A 67 5.73 12.43 -2.64
C THR A 67 5.93 10.98 -3.07
N HIS A 68 4.82 10.23 -3.18
CA HIS A 68 4.76 8.91 -3.76
C HIS A 68 4.20 8.96 -5.20
N MET A 69 4.93 8.34 -6.14
CA MET A 69 4.43 8.07 -7.49
C MET A 69 4.20 6.58 -7.66
N MET A 70 2.94 6.20 -7.84
CA MET A 70 2.51 4.81 -8.00
C MET A 70 2.63 4.40 -9.47
N THR A 71 3.23 3.24 -9.72
CA THR A 71 3.53 2.75 -11.07
C THR A 71 3.22 1.27 -11.20
N ASN A 72 3.02 0.83 -12.45
CA ASN A 72 2.81 -0.58 -12.83
C ASN A 72 1.70 -1.25 -12.01
N ILE A 73 0.57 -0.56 -11.83
CA ILE A 73 -0.56 -0.99 -11.02
C ILE A 73 -1.37 -2.03 -11.79
N TYR A 74 -1.56 -3.21 -11.20
CA TYR A 74 -2.49 -4.21 -11.71
C TYR A 74 -2.93 -5.16 -10.60
N ALA A 75 -4.07 -5.82 -10.79
CA ALA A 75 -4.61 -6.78 -9.84
C ALA A 75 -5.00 -8.09 -10.54
N ASP A 76 -4.73 -9.21 -9.85
CA ASP A 76 -5.19 -10.55 -10.22
C ASP A 76 -6.31 -10.97 -9.27
N GLU A 77 -7.43 -11.45 -9.80
CA GLU A 77 -8.55 -11.97 -9.00
C GLU A 77 -8.15 -13.24 -8.24
N THR A 78 -8.68 -13.41 -7.03
CA THR A 78 -8.52 -14.60 -6.20
C THR A 78 -9.88 -15.05 -5.66
N PRO A 79 -10.01 -16.28 -5.11
CA PRO A 79 -11.27 -16.74 -4.52
C PRO A 79 -11.81 -15.87 -3.37
N TYR A 80 -10.94 -15.06 -2.73
CA TYR A 80 -11.27 -14.30 -1.53
C TYR A 80 -11.15 -12.78 -1.72
N GLY A 81 -10.85 -12.31 -2.93
CA GLY A 81 -10.56 -10.90 -3.20
C GLY A 81 -9.62 -10.75 -4.40
N ALA A 82 -8.56 -9.96 -4.26
CA ALA A 82 -7.54 -9.82 -5.30
C ALA A 82 -6.13 -9.74 -4.71
N LYS A 83 -5.14 -10.06 -5.55
CA LYS A 83 -3.74 -9.70 -5.31
C LYS A 83 -3.45 -8.44 -6.11
N LEU A 84 -3.18 -7.34 -5.43
CA LEU A 84 -2.84 -6.05 -6.02
C LEU A 84 -1.33 -5.87 -6.01
N TYR A 85 -0.81 -5.37 -7.13
CA TYR A 85 0.62 -5.20 -7.33
C TYR A 85 0.88 -3.81 -7.88
N PHE A 86 1.87 -3.14 -7.29
CA PHE A 86 2.36 -1.87 -7.79
C PHE A 86 3.78 -1.62 -7.31
N ARG A 87 4.38 -0.57 -7.82
CA ARG A 87 5.67 -0.05 -7.37
C ARG A 87 5.53 1.41 -7.05
N ILE A 88 6.39 1.89 -6.17
CA ILE A 88 6.54 3.33 -5.95
C ILE A 88 7.89 3.80 -6.51
N VAL A 89 7.87 5.03 -7.00
CA VAL A 89 9.03 5.91 -7.03
C VAL A 89 8.72 7.02 -6.05
N ALA A 90 9.57 7.22 -5.04
CA ALA A 90 9.34 8.17 -3.98
C ALA A 90 10.42 9.25 -3.97
N LEU A 91 10.02 10.53 -3.94
CA LEU A 91 10.98 11.61 -3.76
C LEU A 91 11.27 11.75 -2.27
N LEU A 92 12.53 11.57 -1.90
CA LEU A 92 13.01 11.69 -0.53
C LEU A 92 13.61 13.10 -0.31
N LYS A 93 13.92 13.41 0.94
CA LYS A 93 14.69 14.62 1.28
C LYS A 93 16.06 14.61 0.58
N GLU A 94 16.68 15.78 0.49
CA GLU A 94 18.04 15.94 -0.06
C GLU A 94 18.21 15.48 -1.52
N ARG A 95 17.12 15.56 -2.31
CA ARG A 95 17.09 15.17 -3.74
C ARG A 95 17.36 13.68 -4.00
N ASN A 96 17.11 12.84 -2.99
CA ASN A 96 17.19 11.39 -3.13
C ASN A 96 15.90 10.80 -3.69
N VAL A 97 16.00 9.63 -4.30
CA VAL A 97 14.86 8.87 -4.83
C VAL A 97 14.89 7.46 -4.26
N GLY A 98 13.75 7.01 -3.75
CA GLY A 98 13.53 5.65 -3.29
C GLY A 98 12.64 4.88 -4.27
N THR A 99 12.79 3.56 -4.31
CA THR A 99 11.85 2.67 -5.00
C THR A 99 11.52 1.48 -4.14
N ALA A 100 10.27 1.03 -4.17
CA ALA A 100 9.87 -0.22 -3.53
C ALA A 100 8.75 -0.90 -4.32
N SER A 101 8.65 -2.22 -4.16
CA SER A 101 7.53 -3.01 -4.68
C SER A 101 6.54 -3.28 -3.57
N TYR A 102 5.26 -3.19 -3.90
CA TYR A 102 4.13 -3.42 -3.01
C TYR A 102 3.33 -4.61 -3.51
N TYR A 103 3.02 -5.51 -2.59
CA TYR A 103 2.18 -6.66 -2.84
C TYR A 103 1.09 -6.70 -1.78
N ASP A 104 -0.14 -6.49 -2.23
CA ASP A 104 -1.29 -6.37 -1.35
C ASP A 104 -2.24 -7.54 -1.58
N ASP A 105 -2.70 -8.14 -0.48
CA ASP A 105 -3.96 -8.84 -0.43
C ASP A 105 -5.07 -7.83 -0.18
N VAL A 106 -6.03 -7.76 -1.09
CA VAL A 106 -7.16 -6.83 -1.01
C VAL A 106 -8.47 -7.60 -1.01
N VAL A 107 -9.40 -7.14 -0.19
CA VAL A 107 -10.72 -7.74 -0.02
C VAL A 107 -11.79 -6.71 -0.31
N LYS A 108 -12.94 -7.16 -0.84
CA LYS A 108 -14.10 -6.31 -1.06
C LYS A 108 -14.93 -6.24 0.22
N THR A 109 -15.12 -5.06 0.77
CA THR A 109 -16.00 -4.81 1.92
C THR A 109 -17.30 -4.14 1.45
N PRO A 110 -18.31 -3.99 2.33
CA PRO A 110 -19.50 -3.19 2.01
C PRO A 110 -19.18 -1.74 1.60
N ASP A 111 -18.05 -1.20 2.06
CA ASP A 111 -17.60 0.18 1.81
C ASP A 111 -16.56 0.27 0.67
N GLY A 112 -16.38 -0.80 -0.10
CA GLY A 112 -15.47 -0.89 -1.24
C GLY A 112 -14.23 -1.75 -0.99
N TRP A 113 -13.28 -1.73 -1.92
CA TRP A 113 -12.05 -2.51 -1.78
C TRP A 113 -11.12 -1.95 -0.70
N ARG A 114 -10.48 -2.83 0.08
CA ARG A 114 -9.54 -2.49 1.16
C ARG A 114 -8.34 -3.43 1.17
N VAL A 115 -7.19 -2.93 1.59
CA VAL A 115 -5.96 -3.69 1.82
C VAL A 115 -6.04 -4.43 3.13
N LYS A 116 -5.92 -5.75 3.08
CA LYS A 116 -5.94 -6.66 4.22
C LYS A 116 -4.53 -7.04 4.65
N ASP A 117 -3.64 -7.32 3.71
CA ASP A 117 -2.22 -7.55 4.01
C ASP A 117 -1.38 -6.80 2.99
N ARG A 118 -0.36 -6.07 3.46
CA ARG A 118 0.59 -5.37 2.61
C ARG A 118 2.00 -5.81 2.92
N VAL A 119 2.74 -6.17 1.88
CA VAL A 119 4.18 -6.44 1.96
C VAL A 119 4.92 -5.44 1.08
N ILE A 120 5.89 -4.75 1.69
CA ILE A 120 6.78 -3.83 0.98
C ILE A 120 8.18 -4.44 0.92
N THR A 121 8.80 -4.40 -0.25
CA THR A 121 10.13 -4.97 -0.45
C THR A 121 10.98 -4.15 -1.42
N LEU A 122 12.28 -4.08 -1.14
CA LEU A 122 13.29 -3.54 -2.04
C LEU A 122 13.74 -4.60 -3.06
N ARG A 123 13.39 -5.87 -2.83
CA ARG A 123 13.80 -6.98 -3.69
C ARG A 123 12.90 -7.08 -4.91
N ARG A 124 13.52 -7.42 -6.04
CA ARG A 124 12.78 -7.89 -7.22
C ARG A 124 12.16 -9.24 -6.88
N ARG A 125 10.97 -9.52 -7.44
CA ARG A 125 10.45 -10.90 -7.45
C ARG A 125 11.51 -11.83 -8.01
N ALA A 126 11.64 -13.02 -7.42
CA ALA A 126 12.45 -14.07 -8.01
C ALA A 126 12.06 -14.26 -9.47
N ARG A 127 13.05 -14.46 -10.34
CA ARG A 127 12.81 -14.76 -11.75
C ARG A 127 11.95 -16.01 -11.80
N ARG A 128 10.74 -15.91 -12.35
CA ARG A 128 9.94 -17.11 -12.65
C ARG A 128 10.73 -17.92 -13.69
N SER A 129 11.00 -19.19 -13.38
CA SER A 129 11.61 -20.16 -14.29
C SER A 129 10.69 -20.46 -15.46
#